data_AF-A0A2H0THW2-F1
#
_entry.id   AF-A0A2H0THW2-F1
#
_cell.length_a   1.000
_cell.length_b   1.000
_cell.length_c   1.000
_cell.angle_alpha   90.00
_cell.angle_beta   90.00
_cell.angle_gamma   90.00
#
_symmetry.space_group_name_H-M   'P 1'
#
loop_
_entity.id
_entity.type
_entity.pdbx_description
1 polymer ?
#
loop_
_entity_poly.entity_id
_entity_poly.type
_entity_poly.pdbx_seq_one_letter_code
_entity_poly.pdbx_strand_id
1 'polypeptide(L)'
;MTILQLRSYIWQEILEPLIGLILIVATVVFIWGIIEFISNSDSEEARAKGKKHIIYGVVGLFIMMSVWGIVQLLCTFWDTCGEINSL
;
A
#
# COMPACT_ATOMS: atom_id res chain seq x y z
N MET A 1 33.48 6.00 5.49
CA MET A 1 32.61 7.20 5.48
C MET A 1 32.37 7.67 4.05
N THR A 2 31.81 6.80 3.21
CA THR A 2 31.72 7.00 1.75
C THR A 2 30.52 6.19 1.29
N ILE A 3 29.66 6.75 0.42
CA ILE A 3 28.56 6.13 -0.37
C ILE A 3 27.49 5.29 0.35
N LEU A 4 27.83 4.48 1.35
CA LEU A 4 26.91 3.68 2.17
C LEU A 4 25.96 4.55 3.00
N GLN A 5 26.45 5.68 3.52
CA GLN A 5 25.64 6.64 4.28
C GLN A 5 24.57 7.28 3.39
N LEU A 6 24.88 7.53 2.11
CA LEU A 6 23.91 8.08 1.16
C LEU A 6 22.83 7.03 0.83
N ARG A 7 23.23 5.76 0.65
CA ARG A 7 22.30 4.65 0.40
C ARG A 7 21.35 4.45 1.57
N SER A 8 21.84 4.32 2.80
CA SER A 8 21.00 4.08 3.98
C SER A 8 20.06 5.24 4.27
N TYR A 9 20.53 6.48 4.11
CA TYR A 9 19.72 7.68 4.34
C TYR A 9 18.55 7.79 3.34
N ILE A 10 18.80 7.54 2.05
CA ILE A 10 17.72 7.57 1.03
C ILE A 10 16.69 6.45 1.29
N TRP A 11 17.14 5.26 1.68
CA TRP A 11 16.24 4.14 1.90
C TRP A 11 15.32 4.35 3.12
N GLN A 12 15.88 4.69 4.27
CA GLN A 12 15.09 4.80 5.51
C GLN A 12 14.29 6.11 5.61
N GLU A 13 14.85 7.23 5.16
CA GLU A 13 14.20 8.54 5.34
C GLU A 13 13.19 8.87 4.24
N ILE A 14 13.24 8.18 3.10
CA ILE A 14 12.38 8.49 1.95
C ILE A 14 11.46 7.31 1.61
N LEU A 15 12.00 6.10 1.42
CA LEU A 15 11.21 4.99 0.89
C LEU A 15 10.25 4.41 1.92
N GLU A 16 10.69 4.17 3.15
CA GLU A 16 9.82 3.67 4.22
C GLU A 16 8.63 4.59 4.53
N PRO A 17 8.84 5.90 4.82
CA PRO A 17 7.72 6.80 5.06
C PRO A 17 6.84 6.99 3.82
N LEU A 18 7.38 6.92 2.60
CA LEU A 18 6.58 6.98 1.38
C LEU A 18 5.64 5.78 1.22
N ILE A 19 6.13 4.57 1.50
CA ILE A 19 5.29 3.35 1.47
C ILE A 19 4.19 3.46 2.52
N GLY A 20 4.52 3.90 3.75
CA GLY A 20 3.54 4.15 4.80
C GLY A 20 2.50 5.20 4.42
N LEU A 21 2.92 6.29 3.76
CA LEU A 21 2.03 7.34 3.27
C LEU A 21 1.05 6.79 2.23
N ILE A 22 1.54 5.99 1.28
CA ILE A 22 0.70 5.38 0.24
C ILE A 22 -0.32 4.43 0.87
N LEU A 23 0.04 3.69 1.94
CA LEU A 23 -0.89 2.82 2.67
C LEU A 23 -2.05 3.61 3.30
N ILE A 24 -1.72 4.74 3.93
CA ILE A 24 -2.71 5.61 4.55
C ILE A 24 -3.65 6.18 3.47
N VAL A 25 -3.09 6.69 2.37
CA VAL A 25 -3.89 7.22 1.26
C VAL A 25 -4.78 6.15 0.64
N ALA A 26 -4.25 4.95 0.40
CA ALA A 26 -5.02 3.82 -0.13
C ALA A 26 -6.17 3.42 0.80
N THR A 27 -5.92 3.39 2.11
CA THR A 27 -6.94 3.09 3.13
C THR A 27 -8.03 4.16 3.16
N VAL A 28 -7.66 5.45 3.07
CA VAL A 28 -8.62 6.56 3.04
C VAL A 28 -9.49 6.49 1.78
N VAL A 29 -8.90 6.26 0.60
CA VAL A 29 -9.65 6.11 -0.65
C VAL A 29 -10.56 4.88 -0.61
N PHE A 30 -10.11 3.78 -0.03
CA PHE A 30 -10.92 2.58 0.17
C PHE A 30 -12.14 2.85 1.07
N ILE A 31 -11.94 3.50 2.22
CA ILE A 31 -13.03 3.88 3.14
C ILE A 31 -14.00 4.85 2.46
N TRP A 32 -13.50 5.85 1.74
CA TRP A 32 -14.33 6.80 0.99
C TRP A 32 -15.18 6.10 -0.07
N GLY A 33 -14.61 5.12 -0.79
CA GLY A 33 -15.33 4.32 -1.78
C GLY A 33 -16.46 3.50 -1.17
N ILE A 34 -16.28 2.93 0.03
CA ILE A 34 -17.34 2.23 0.76
C ILE A 34 -18.45 3.19 1.17
N ILE A 35 -18.11 4.35 1.73
CA ILE A 35 -19.09 5.35 2.16
C ILE A 35 -19.92 5.84 0.98
N GLU A 36 -19.28 6.15 -0.16
CA GLU A 36 -19.97 6.59 -1.37
C GLU A 36 -20.86 5.50 -1.98
N PHE A 37 -20.44 4.23 -1.89
CA PHE A 37 -21.23 3.09 -2.34
C PHE A 37 -22.48 2.85 -1.48
N ILE A 38 -22.38 3.01 -0.16
CA ILE A 38 -23.50 2.84 0.77
C ILE A 38 -24.45 4.04 0.72
N SER A 39 -23.92 5.27 0.72
CA SER A 39 -24.72 6.51 0.75
C SER A 39 -25.56 6.71 -0.52
N ASN A 40 -25.09 6.21 -1.66
CA ASN A 40 -25.77 6.37 -2.94
C ASN A 40 -26.47 5.09 -3.45
N SER A 41 -26.98 4.25 -2.55
CA SER A 41 -27.65 3.00 -2.92
C SER A 41 -28.90 3.18 -3.79
N ASP A 42 -29.51 4.37 -3.77
CA ASP A 42 -30.77 4.67 -4.47
C ASP A 42 -30.62 5.10 -5.94
N SER A 43 -29.40 5.38 -6.44
CA SER A 43 -29.16 5.81 -7.82
C SER A 43 -28.20 4.86 -8.53
N GLU A 44 -28.61 4.29 -9.68
CA GLU A 44 -27.79 3.34 -10.45
C GLU A 44 -26.44 3.94 -10.90
N GLU A 45 -26.43 5.22 -11.27
CA GLU A 45 -25.21 5.94 -11.67
C GLU A 45 -24.23 6.08 -10.52
N ALA A 46 -24.72 6.49 -9.35
CA ALA A 46 -23.86 6.69 -8.19
C ALA A 46 -23.38 5.36 -7.59
N ARG A 47 -24.18 4.30 -7.72
CA ARG A 47 -23.76 2.93 -7.41
C ARG A 47 -22.63 2.45 -8.33
N ALA A 48 -22.67 2.80 -9.62
CA ALA A 48 -21.59 2.49 -10.55
C ALA A 48 -20.30 3.25 -10.20
N LYS A 49 -20.42 4.50 -9.71
CA LYS A 49 -19.29 5.31 -9.26
C LYS A 49 -18.66 4.77 -7.97
N GLY A 50 -19.47 4.45 -6.96
CA GLY A 50 -19.02 3.83 -5.70
C GLY A 50 -18.30 2.50 -5.92
N LYS A 51 -18.80 1.65 -6.83
CA LYS A 51 -18.10 0.40 -7.22
C LYS A 51 -16.71 0.65 -7.78
N LYS A 52 -16.53 1.68 -8.62
CA LYS A 52 -15.22 2.03 -9.18
C LYS A 52 -14.25 2.45 -8.05
N HIS A 53 -14.68 3.28 -7.11
CA HIS A 53 -13.83 3.68 -5.98
C HIS A 53 -13.46 2.52 -5.06
N ILE A 54 -14.38 1.58 -4.81
CA ILE A 54 -14.06 0.34 -4.08
C ILE A 54 -13.00 -0.47 -4.83
N ILE A 55 -13.15 -0.66 -6.14
CA ILE A 55 -12.16 -1.41 -6.95
C ILE A 55 -10.79 -0.75 -6.89
N TYR A 56 -10.69 0.58 -7.02
CA TYR A 56 -9.41 1.28 -6.89
C TYR A 56 -8.77 1.10 -5.50
N GLY A 57 -9.57 1.14 -4.43
CA GLY A 57 -9.08 0.86 -3.08
C GLY A 57 -8.61 -0.59 -2.90
N VAL A 58 -9.37 -1.58 -3.39
CA VAL A 58 -9.01 -3.00 -3.32
C VAL A 58 -7.75 -3.30 -4.13
N VAL A 59 -7.62 -2.74 -5.33
CA VAL A 59 -6.42 -2.90 -6.15
C VAL A 59 -5.20 -2.30 -5.44
N GLY A 60 -5.35 -1.14 -4.81
CA GLY A 60 -4.29 -0.54 -3.99
C GLY A 60 -3.83 -1.45 -2.86
N LEU A 61 -4.77 -1.97 -2.06
CA LEU A 61 -4.48 -2.90 -0.97
C LEU A 61 -3.86 -4.21 -1.47
N PHE A 62 -4.37 -4.75 -2.58
CA PHE A 62 -3.87 -5.98 -3.17
C PHE A 62 -2.40 -5.86 -3.62
N ILE A 63 -2.02 -4.72 -4.21
CA ILE A 63 -0.63 -4.47 -4.62
C ILE A 63 0.28 -4.46 -3.39
N MET A 64 -0.11 -3.79 -2.30
CA MET A 64 0.71 -3.72 -1.09
C MET A 64 0.91 -5.09 -0.45
N MET A 65 -0.17 -5.88 -0.34
CA MET A 65 -0.12 -7.26 0.14
C MET A 65 0.75 -8.15 -0.76
N SER A 66 0.63 -7.99 -2.07
CA SER A 66 1.40 -8.76 -3.05
C SER A 66 2.89 -8.44 -2.96
N VAL A 67 3.26 -7.16 -2.84
CA VAL A 67 4.66 -6.74 -2.69
C VAL A 67 5.26 -7.29 -1.40
N TRP A 68 4.56 -7.17 -0.26
CA TRP A 68 5.06 -7.71 1.01
C TRP A 68 5.24 -9.23 0.95
N GLY A 69 4.26 -9.94 0.39
CA GLY A 69 4.34 -11.40 0.21
C GLY A 69 5.48 -11.82 -0.72
N ILE A 70 5.69 -11.12 -1.83
CA ILE A 70 6.79 -11.41 -2.77
C ILE A 70 8.14 -11.09 -2.14
N VAL A 71 8.28 -9.95 -1.45
CA VAL A 71 9.52 -9.59 -0.75
C VAL A 71 9.84 -10.64 0.30
N GLN A 72 8.88 -11.05 1.12
CA GLN A 72 9.08 -12.07 2.14
C GLN A 72 9.44 -13.45 1.53
N LEU A 73 8.81 -13.81 0.41
CA LEU A 73 9.12 -15.04 -0.31
C LEU A 73 10.56 -15.02 -0.87
N LEU A 74 10.96 -13.91 -1.47
CA LEU A 74 12.32 -13.71 -1.98
C LEU A 74 13.35 -13.71 -0.85
N CYS A 75 13.06 -13.03 0.27
CA CYS A 75 13.92 -13.01 1.44
C CYS A 75 14.02 -14.38 2.12
N THR A 76 12.95 -15.19 2.11
CA THR A 76 12.99 -16.57 2.60
C THR A 76 13.80 -17.47 1.66
N PHE A 77 13.65 -17.28 0.36
CA PHE A 77 14.43 -18.00 -0.64
C PHE A 77 15.94 -17.68 -0.55
N TRP A 78 16.28 -16.45 -0.14
CA TRP A 78 17.65 -15.97 -0.05
C TRP A 78 18.21 -15.89 1.39
N ASP A 79 17.42 -16.28 2.40
CA ASP A 79 17.73 -16.21 3.84
C ASP A 79 18.18 -14.82 4.35
N THR A 80 17.56 -13.74 3.85
CA THR A 80 17.90 -12.34 4.19
C THR A 80 16.90 -11.66 5.13
N CYS A 81 15.93 -12.40 5.67
CA CYS A 81 14.79 -11.88 6.47
C CYS A 81 15.13 -11.22 7.83
N GLY A 82 16.39 -11.21 8.26
CA GLY A 82 16.78 -10.69 9.58
C GLY A 82 16.63 -9.17 9.74
N GLU A 83 16.76 -8.38 8.66
CA GLU A 83 16.82 -6.91 8.74
C GLU A 83 15.47 -6.21 8.51
N ILE A 84 14.48 -6.88 7.88
CA ILE A 84 13.17 -6.29 7.56
C ILE A 84 12.18 -6.25 8.73
N ASN A 85 12.37 -7.10 9.75
CA ASN A 85 11.52 -7.14 10.95
C ASN A 85 12.05 -6.26 12.10
N SER A 86 13.16 -5.54 11.88
CA SER A 86 13.79 -4.63 12.84
C SER A 86 13.68 -3.15 12.47
N LEU A 87 12.78 -2.82 11.54
CA LEU A 87 12.35 -1.45 11.23
C LEU A 87 10.87 -1.31 11.62
#